data_AF-A0AAW9EEY5-F1
#
_entry.id   AF-A0AAW9EEY5-F1
#
_cell.length_a   1.000
_cell.length_b   1.000
_cell.length_c   1.000
_cell.angle_alpha   90.00
_cell.angle_beta   90.00
_cell.angle_gamma   90.00
#
_symmetry.space_group_name_H-M   'P 1'
#
loop_
_entity.id
_entity.type
_entity.pdbx_description
1 polymer ?
#
loop_
_entity_poly.entity_id
_entity_poly.type
_entity_poly.pdbx_seq_one_letter_code
_entity_poly.pdbx_strand_id
1 'polypeptide(L)' 'AVKSFPWWLVKLAAPFNATLREMVEMHYLWRLPVRLRNDKLVDILGAEPHTPLDSAVYQTLQGLGCLPAGAINQEAGEA' A
#
# COMPACT_ATOMS: atom_id res chain seq x y z
N ALA A 1 9.35 -14.04 -8.16
CA ALA A 1 9.22 -14.77 -6.88
C ALA A 1 9.36 -13.78 -5.73
N VAL A 2 8.34 -13.63 -4.89
CA VAL A 2 8.40 -12.76 -3.70
C VAL A 2 9.21 -13.51 -2.63
N LYS A 3 10.37 -12.99 -2.25
CA LYS A 3 11.20 -13.58 -1.19
C LYS A 3 10.75 -13.03 0.16
N SER A 4 10.70 -13.88 1.18
CA SER A 4 10.43 -13.43 2.55
C SER A 4 11.52 -12.45 3.00
N PHE A 5 11.08 -11.37 3.63
CA PHE A 5 12.00 -10.37 4.17
C PHE A 5 12.90 -11.00 5.25
N PRO A 6 14.23 -10.77 5.23
CA PRO A 6 15.18 -11.48 6.09
C PRO A 6 15.21 -10.92 7.51
N TRP A 7 14.15 -11.19 8.30
CA TRP A 7 13.98 -10.71 9.67
C TRP A 7 15.13 -11.06 10.63
N TRP A 8 15.86 -12.14 10.37
CA TRP A 8 17.03 -12.53 11.16
C TRP A 8 18.17 -11.50 11.04
N LEU A 9 18.40 -10.97 9.84
CA LEU A 9 19.46 -9.98 9.59
C LEU A 9 19.13 -8.65 10.26
N VAL A 10 17.86 -8.24 10.20
CA VAL A 10 17.36 -7.02 10.85
C VAL A 10 17.54 -7.11 12.36
N LYS A 11 17.23 -8.26 12.99
CA LYS A 11 17.43 -8.46 14.42
C LYS A 11 18.91 -8.36 14.83
N LEU A 12 19.83 -8.85 14.02
CA LEU A 12 21.27 -8.73 14.29
C LEU A 12 21.77 -7.29 14.15
N ALA A 13 21.18 -6.51 13.24
CA ALA A 13 21.56 -5.13 13.00
C ALA A 13 20.85 -4.11 13.92
N ALA A 14 19.75 -4.51 14.58
CA ALA A 14 19.00 -3.69 15.53
C ALA A 14 19.82 -2.99 16.64
N PRO A 15 20.82 -3.62 17.30
CA PRO A 15 21.61 -2.91 18.32
C PRO A 15 22.47 -1.77 17.77
N PHE A 16 22.72 -1.74 16.46
CA PHE A 16 23.57 -0.73 15.82
C PHE A 16 22.78 0.45 15.22
N ASN A 17 21.48 0.30 15.00
CA ASN A 17 20.64 1.32 14.36
C ASN A 17 19.23 1.34 14.96
N ALA A 18 18.82 2.49 15.47
CA ALA A 18 17.50 2.69 16.07
C ALA A 18 16.35 2.36 15.12
N THR A 19 16.42 2.74 13.84
CA THR A 19 15.38 2.44 12.84
C THR A 19 15.16 0.94 12.67
N LEU A 20 16.24 0.14 12.69
CA LEU A 20 16.13 -1.32 12.58
C LEU A 20 15.52 -1.93 13.84
N ARG A 21 15.82 -1.38 15.02
CA ARG A 21 15.21 -1.79 16.28
C ARG A 21 13.69 -1.57 16.26
N GLU A 22 13.23 -0.38 15.90
CA GLU A 22 11.80 -0.07 15.80
C GLU A 22 11.11 -0.98 14.75
N MET A 23 11.80 -1.31 13.66
CA MET A 23 11.25 -2.22 12.65
C MET A 23 11.05 -3.64 13.18
N VAL A 24 11.90 -4.13 14.09
CA VAL A 24 11.72 -5.43 14.76
C VAL A 24 10.47 -5.40 15.66
N GLU A 25 10.16 -4.27 16.28
CA GLU A 25 8.92 -4.15 17.08
C GLU A 25 7.69 -4.27 16.17
N MET A 26 7.71 -3.64 14.99
CA MET A 26 6.63 -3.74 14.01
C MET A 26 6.48 -5.13 13.36
N HIS A 27 7.43 -6.05 13.55
CA HIS A 27 7.38 -7.42 13.01
C HIS A 27 6.11 -8.18 13.41
N TYR A 28 5.48 -7.85 14.54
CA TYR A 28 4.23 -8.51 14.93
C TYR A 28 3.12 -8.29 13.89
N LEU A 29 3.09 -7.15 13.20
CA LEU A 29 2.12 -6.83 12.14
C LEU A 29 2.25 -7.76 10.93
N TRP A 30 3.44 -8.35 10.72
CA TRP A 30 3.69 -9.33 9.66
C TRP A 30 3.29 -10.76 10.06
N ARG A 31 3.09 -11.01 11.36
CA ARG A 31 2.73 -12.33 11.90
C ARG A 31 1.24 -12.44 12.21
N LEU A 32 0.60 -11.35 12.60
CA LEU A 32 -0.82 -11.31 12.93
C LEU A 32 -1.60 -10.57 11.84
N PRO A 33 -2.69 -11.15 11.31
CA PRO A 33 -3.54 -10.45 10.36
C PRO A 33 -4.27 -9.31 11.09
N VAL A 34 -3.85 -8.08 10.85
CA VAL A 34 -4.56 -6.89 11.34
C VAL A 34 -5.65 -6.54 10.34
N ARG A 35 -6.91 -6.64 10.77
CA ARG A 35 -8.05 -6.20 9.96
C ARG A 35 -8.45 -4.79 10.35
N LEU A 36 -8.32 -3.86 9.41
CA LEU A 36 -8.91 -2.53 9.53
C LEU A 36 -10.43 -2.66 9.33
N ARG A 37 -11.20 -2.45 10.40
CA ARG A 37 -12.66 -2.30 10.30
C ARG A 37 -12.98 -0.85 9.98
N ASN A 38 -13.85 -0.63 8.99
CA ASN A 38 -14.29 0.69 8.57
C ASN A 38 -15.58 1.15 9.28
N ASP A 39 -16.13 0.37 10.21
CA ASP A 39 -17.40 0.68 10.90
C ASP A 39 -17.47 2.13 11.42
N LYS A 40 -16.42 2.58 12.12
CA LYS A 40 -16.33 3.95 12.64
C LYS A 40 -16.17 5.01 11.57
N LEU A 41 -15.51 4.66 10.46
CA LEU A 41 -15.32 5.59 9.33
C LEU A 41 -16.65 5.80 8.61
N VAL A 42 -17.39 4.72 8.37
CA VAL A 42 -18.71 4.76 7.73
C VAL A 42 -19.72 5.47 8.63
N ASP A 43 -19.67 5.26 9.95
CA ASP A 43 -20.52 6.00 10.91
C ASP A 43 -20.31 7.52 10.82
N ILE A 44 -19.07 7.96 10.60
CA ILE A 44 -18.73 9.39 10.49
C ILE A 44 -19.06 9.95 9.09
N LEU A 45 -18.78 9.20 8.02
CA LEU A 45 -18.82 9.68 6.63
C LEU A 45 -20.14 9.34 5.90
N GLY A 46 -20.96 8.44 6.46
CA GLY A 46 -22.18 7.90 5.88
C GLY A 46 -21.94 6.77 4.87
N ALA A 47 -20.94 6.92 3.99
CA ALA A 47 -20.49 5.89 3.07
C ALA A 47 -18.98 6.04 2.79
N GLU A 48 -18.31 4.93 2.48
CA GLU A 48 -16.92 4.97 2.06
C GLU A 48 -16.83 5.28 0.56
N PRO A 49 -16.20 6.39 0.15
CA PRO A 49 -15.97 6.69 -1.25
C PRO A 49 -14.92 5.73 -1.81
N HIS A 50 -15.33 4.86 -2.72
CA HIS A 50 -14.42 3.92 -3.38
C HIS A 50 -13.99 4.46 -4.75
N THR A 51 -12.69 4.68 -4.92
CA THR A 51 -12.08 4.89 -6.23
C THR A 51 -11.80 3.51 -6.85
N PRO A 52 -12.28 3.22 -8.08
CA PRO A 52 -11.93 1.98 -8.77
C PRO A 52 -10.42 1.79 -8.86
N LEU A 53 -9.94 0.57 -8.59
CA LEU A 53 -8.51 0.28 -8.46
C LEU A 53 -7.71 0.72 -9.69
N ASP A 54 -8.22 0.41 -10.88
CA ASP A 54 -7.53 0.73 -12.14
C ASP A 54 -7.31 2.24 -12.31
N SER A 55 -8.31 3.04 -11.92
CA SER A 55 -8.24 4.50 -11.96
C SER A 55 -7.24 5.04 -10.93
N ALA A 56 -7.26 4.51 -9.70
CA ALA A 56 -6.33 4.89 -8.65
C ALA A 56 -4.87 4.57 -9.03
N VAL A 57 -4.62 3.38 -9.59
CA VAL A 57 -3.29 2.96 -10.04
C VAL A 57 -2.79 3.84 -11.18
N TYR A 58 -3.62 4.10 -12.20
CA TYR A 58 -3.25 4.95 -13.32
C TYR A 58 -2.88 6.37 -12.87
N GLN A 59 -3.75 7.02 -12.09
CA GLN A 59 -3.51 8.37 -11.58
C GLN A 59 -2.24 8.45 -10.73
N THR A 60 -1.97 7.43 -9.91
CA THR A 60 -0.76 7.34 -9.09
C THR A 60 0.50 7.24 -9.96
N LEU A 61 0.51 6.35 -10.95
CA LEU A 61 1.66 6.17 -11.84
C LEU A 61 1.91 7.40 -12.70
N GLN A 62 0.84 8.10 -13.10
CA GLN A 62 0.96 9.39 -13.80
C GLN A 62 1.60 10.46 -12.89
N GLY A 63 1.13 10.61 -11.65
CA GLY A 63 1.69 11.56 -10.68
C GLY A 63 3.14 11.26 -10.29
N LEU A 64 3.53 9.98 -10.30
CA LEU A 64 4.91 9.54 -10.09
C LEU A 64 5.81 9.70 -11.33
N GLY A 65 5.26 10.12 -12.48
CA GLY A 65 6.00 10.25 -13.73
C GLY A 65 6.38 8.92 -14.39
N CYS A 66 5.74 7.81 -13.98
CA CYS A 66 5.95 6.49 -14.56
C CYS A 66 5.17 6.29 -15.88
N LEU A 67 4.11 7.08 -16.10
CA LEU A 67 3.32 7.10 -17.33
C LEU A 67 3.35 8.49 -17.97
N PRO A 68 3.34 8.58 -19.31
CA PRO A 68 3.22 9.86 -19.98
C PRO A 68 1.87 10.50 -19.63
N ALA A 69 1.89 11.82 -19.39
CA ALA A 69 0.69 12.59 -19.15
C ALA A 69 -0.18 12.60 -20.42
N GLY A 70 -1.15 11.70 -20.50
CA GLY A 70 -2.08 11.62 -21.64
C GLY A 70 -2.31 10.22 -22.23
N ALA A 71 -1.88 9.13 -21.58
CA ALA A 71 -2.12 7.76 -22.04
C ALA A 71 -3.58 7.27 -21.84
N ILE A 72 -4.57 8.13 -22.08
CA ILE A 72 -5.91 7.65 -22.41
C ILE A 72 -6.17 7.96 -23.87
N ASN A 73 -6.38 6.93 -24.66
CA ASN A 73 -7.14 7.02 -25.89
C ASN A 73 -7.96 5.72 -26.02
N GLN A 74 -9.28 5.89 -26.08
CA GLN A 74 -10.02 5.53 -27.29
C GLN A 74 -10.41 4.05 -27.50
N GLU A 75 -11.07 3.38 -26.55
CA GLU A 75 -11.78 2.11 -26.87
C GLU A 75 -13.17 1.93 -26.22
N ALA A 76 -13.61 2.77 -25.28
CA ALA A 76 -14.95 2.64 -24.68
C ALA A 76 -16.05 3.42 -25.44
N GLY A 77 -15.96 3.45 -26.78
CA GLY A 77 -16.83 4.25 -27.65
C GLY A 77 -17.28 3.60 -28.94
N GLU A 78 -17.04 2.30 -29.18
CA GLU A 78 -17.63 1.54 -30.29
C GLU A 78 -17.87 0.08 -29.89
N ALA A 79 -19.08 -0.20 -29.38
CA ALA A 79 -19.88 -1.42 -29.59
C ALA A 79 -21.19 -1.33 -28.78
#